data_AF-A0A6N7R2X5-F1
#
_entry.id   AF-A0A6N7R2X5-F1
#
_cell.length_a   1.000
_cell.length_b   1.000
_cell.length_c   1.000
_cell.angle_alpha   90.00
_cell.angle_beta   90.00
_cell.angle_gamma   90.00
#
_symmetry.space_group_name_H-M   'P 1'
#
loop_
_entity.id
_entity.type
_entity.pdbx_description
1 polymer ?
#
loop_
_entity_poly.entity_id
_entity_poly.type
_entity_poly.pdbx_seq_one_letter_code
_entity_poly.pdbx_strand_id
1 'polypeptide(L)'
;MDGKMEGILNILDRLNSNINIVNKEDLDEQYENLEDFRDLIRDLIRDLDILLNSFNSVNQNDGDEVERMLFELHRIITTFEWHFSEVSDLNTKILKEYKDKINNV
;
A
#
# COMPACT_ATOMS: atom_id res chain seq x y z
N MET A 1 -0.28 -0.54 -10.47
CA MET A 1 -0.21 0.23 -9.20
C MET A 1 1.23 0.22 -8.69
N ASP A 2 1.85 -0.95 -8.73
CA ASP A 2 3.23 -1.29 -8.39
C ASP A 2 4.32 -0.30 -8.82
N GLY A 3 4.39 0.07 -10.11
CA GLY A 3 5.41 0.99 -10.59
C GLY A 3 5.25 2.44 -10.09
N LYS A 4 4.10 2.79 -9.51
CA LYS A 4 3.86 4.14 -8.96
C LYS A 4 4.35 4.25 -7.51
N MET A 5 4.12 3.25 -6.67
CA MET A 5 4.64 3.23 -5.30
C MET A 5 6.16 3.05 -5.27
N GLU A 6 6.71 2.19 -6.13
CA GLU A 6 8.16 2.10 -6.33
C GLU A 6 8.74 3.46 -6.79
N GLY A 7 8.03 4.18 -7.65
CA GLY A 7 8.40 5.54 -8.05
C GLY A 7 8.41 6.54 -6.87
N ILE A 8 7.49 6.41 -5.91
CA ILE A 8 7.48 7.24 -4.69
C ILE A 8 8.66 6.88 -3.80
N LEU A 9 8.90 5.59 -3.52
CA LEU A 9 10.04 5.15 -2.72
C LEU A 9 11.37 5.60 -3.32
N ASN A 10 11.53 5.53 -4.64
CA ASN A 10 12.72 6.05 -5.34
C ASN A 10 12.93 7.56 -5.13
N ILE A 11 11.85 8.34 -5.07
CA ILE A 11 11.94 9.77 -4.75
C ILE A 11 12.35 9.96 -3.29
N LEU A 12 11.74 9.22 -2.36
CA LEU A 12 12.02 9.30 -0.93
C LEU A 12 13.47 8.89 -0.61
N ASP A 13 13.97 7.82 -1.21
CA ASP A 13 15.36 7.37 -1.07
C ASP A 13 16.36 8.42 -1.59
N ARG A 14 16.11 8.97 -2.78
CA ARG A 14 16.94 10.06 -3.34
C ARG A 14 16.95 11.32 -2.48
N LEU A 15 15.83 11.65 -1.85
CA LEU A 15 15.78 12.78 -0.91
C LEU A 15 16.55 12.43 0.36
N ASN A 16 16.32 11.25 0.91
CA ASN A 16 16.94 10.79 2.14
C ASN A 16 18.46 10.62 2.02
N SER A 17 18.98 10.20 0.86
CA SER A 17 20.42 10.06 0.62
C SER A 17 21.20 11.37 0.76
N ASN A 18 20.52 12.52 0.63
CA ASN A 18 21.16 13.83 0.76
C ASN A 18 21.30 14.28 2.22
N ILE A 19 20.41 13.84 3.12
CA ILE A 19 20.22 14.48 4.43
C ILE A 19 20.15 13.47 5.59
N ASN A 20 19.95 12.19 5.29
CA ASN A 20 19.89 11.07 6.24
C ASN A 20 18.88 11.32 7.39
N ILE A 21 17.60 11.37 7.03
CA ILE A 21 16.48 11.57 7.96
C ILE A 21 16.02 10.26 8.57
N VAL A 22 15.76 9.28 7.71
CA VAL A 22 15.43 7.90 8.10
C VAL A 22 16.62 6.99 7.84
N ASN A 23 16.70 5.86 8.54
CA ASN A 23 17.77 4.91 8.28
C ASN A 23 17.57 4.25 6.93
N LYS A 24 18.67 3.77 6.33
CA LYS A 24 18.58 3.02 5.08
C LYS A 24 17.79 1.71 5.26
N GLU A 25 17.94 1.05 6.39
CA GLU A 25 17.15 -0.14 6.75
C GLU A 25 15.65 0.16 6.74
N ASP A 26 15.21 1.32 7.26
CA ASP A 26 13.80 1.72 7.22
C ASP A 26 13.27 1.88 5.78
N LEU A 27 14.13 2.25 4.83
CA LEU A 27 13.76 2.37 3.40
C LEU A 27 13.80 1.01 2.70
N ASP A 28 14.82 0.21 2.97
CA ASP A 28 14.99 -1.13 2.42
C ASP A 28 13.81 -2.04 2.85
N GLU A 29 13.36 -1.95 4.12
CA GLU A 29 12.14 -2.61 4.60
C GLU A 29 10.90 -2.22 3.79
N GLN A 30 10.79 -0.96 3.34
CA GLN A 30 9.65 -0.55 2.52
C GLN A 30 9.74 -1.06 1.09
N TYR A 31 10.94 -1.28 0.54
CA TYR A 31 11.12 -1.95 -0.75
C TYR A 31 10.78 -3.45 -0.66
N GLU A 32 11.21 -4.13 0.41
CA GLU A 32 10.85 -5.53 0.67
C GLU A 32 9.34 -5.68 0.88
N ASN A 33 8.73 -4.81 1.72
CA ASN A 33 7.29 -4.75 1.89
C ASN A 33 6.57 -4.48 0.57
N LEU A 34 7.13 -3.66 -0.32
CA LEU A 34 6.55 -3.42 -1.64
C LEU A 34 6.58 -4.68 -2.52
N GLU A 35 7.66 -5.45 -2.47
CA GLU A 35 7.81 -6.69 -3.23
C GLU A 35 6.84 -7.77 -2.73
N ASP A 36 6.80 -8.01 -1.41
CA ASP A 36 5.80 -8.89 -0.79
C ASP A 36 4.38 -8.41 -1.10
N PHE A 37 4.18 -7.10 -1.11
CA PHE A 37 2.91 -6.50 -1.46
C PHE A 37 2.56 -6.63 -2.94
N ARG A 38 3.52 -6.72 -3.87
CA ARG A 38 3.20 -6.96 -5.30
C ARG A 38 2.51 -8.29 -5.49
N ASP A 39 3.04 -9.34 -4.88
CA ASP A 39 2.43 -10.65 -4.96
C ASP A 39 1.07 -10.68 -4.26
N LEU A 40 0.95 -10.00 -3.11
CA LEU A 40 -0.30 -9.87 -2.37
C LEU A 40 -1.35 -9.03 -3.11
N ILE A 41 -0.97 -7.91 -3.73
CA ILE A 41 -1.81 -7.11 -4.64
C ILE A 41 -2.27 -7.97 -5.80
N ARG A 42 -1.38 -8.73 -6.43
CA ARG A 42 -1.73 -9.53 -7.59
C ARG A 42 -2.81 -10.54 -7.24
N ASP A 43 -2.67 -11.19 -6.09
CA ASP A 43 -3.66 -12.15 -5.61
C ASP A 43 -4.96 -11.44 -5.15
N LEU A 44 -4.89 -10.29 -4.47
CA LEU A 44 -6.06 -9.49 -4.08
C LEU A 44 -6.83 -8.93 -5.27
N ILE A 45 -6.14 -8.43 -6.30
CA ILE A 45 -6.76 -7.95 -7.54
C ILE A 45 -7.45 -9.11 -8.25
N ARG A 46 -6.81 -10.27 -8.30
CA ARG A 46 -7.44 -11.48 -8.86
C ARG A 46 -8.69 -11.86 -8.06
N ASP A 47 -8.62 -11.87 -6.74
CA ASP A 47 -9.75 -12.17 -5.87
C ASP A 47 -10.89 -11.16 -6.06
N LEU A 48 -10.56 -9.87 -6.19
CA LEU A 48 -11.50 -8.80 -6.48
C LEU A 48 -12.14 -8.99 -7.86
N ASP A 49 -11.36 -9.29 -8.89
CA ASP A 49 -11.87 -9.57 -10.25
C ASP A 49 -12.83 -10.76 -10.24
N ILE A 50 -12.49 -11.84 -9.52
CA ILE A 50 -13.37 -13.01 -9.36
C ILE A 50 -14.68 -12.57 -8.70
N LEU A 51 -14.60 -11.85 -7.57
CA LEU A 51 -15.76 -11.41 -6.82
C LEU A 51 -16.68 -10.52 -7.67
N LEU A 52 -16.11 -9.51 -8.35
CA LEU A 52 -16.85 -8.60 -9.22
C LEU A 52 -17.50 -9.33 -10.40
N ASN A 53 -16.80 -10.27 -11.03
CA ASN A 53 -17.35 -11.06 -12.14
C ASN A 53 -18.43 -12.05 -11.67
N SER A 54 -18.34 -12.53 -10.43
CA SER A 54 -19.33 -13.44 -9.83
C SER A 54 -20.53 -12.72 -9.20
N PHE A 55 -20.55 -11.39 -9.12
CA PHE A 55 -21.61 -10.64 -8.46
C PHE A 55 -23.00 -10.97 -9.02
N ASN A 56 -23.11 -11.10 -10.35
CA ASN A 56 -24.38 -11.43 -11.01
C ASN A 56 -24.87 -12.86 -10.73
N SER A 57 -23.99 -13.73 -10.23
CA SER A 57 -24.33 -15.10 -9.82
C SER A 57 -24.64 -15.24 -8.32
N VAL A 58 -24.40 -14.19 -7.52
CA VAL A 58 -24.74 -14.20 -6.09
C VAL A 58 -26.25 -14.18 -5.91
N ASN A 59 -26.79 -15.10 -5.10
CA ASN A 59 -28.20 -15.04 -4.74
C ASN A 59 -28.46 -13.89 -3.76
N GLN A 60 -28.97 -12.78 -4.27
CA GLN A 60 -29.24 -11.58 -3.47
C GLN A 60 -30.34 -11.74 -2.42
N ASN A 61 -31.08 -12.86 -2.46
CA ASN A 61 -32.08 -13.20 -1.45
C ASN A 61 -31.54 -14.17 -0.39
N ASP A 62 -30.30 -14.65 -0.54
CA ASP A 62 -29.58 -15.43 0.47
C ASP A 62 -28.72 -14.49 1.31
N GLY A 63 -29.13 -14.26 2.56
CA GLY A 63 -28.44 -13.36 3.47
C GLY A 63 -27.01 -13.78 3.79
N ASP A 64 -26.76 -15.09 3.90
CA ASP A 64 -25.43 -15.62 4.24
C ASP A 64 -24.47 -15.47 3.04
N GLU A 65 -24.99 -15.63 1.82
CA GLU A 65 -24.20 -15.44 0.60
C GLU A 65 -23.80 -13.97 0.39
N VAL A 66 -24.76 -13.06 0.60
CA VAL A 66 -24.51 -11.62 0.55
C VAL A 66 -23.52 -11.18 1.63
N GLU A 67 -23.69 -11.66 2.87
CA GLU A 67 -22.79 -11.36 3.98
C GLU A 67 -21.34 -11.80 3.68
N ARG A 68 -21.16 -13.02 3.17
CA ARG A 68 -19.83 -13.53 2.80
C ARG A 68 -19.16 -12.67 1.74
N MET A 69 -19.89 -12.26 0.71
CA MET A 69 -19.37 -11.38 -0.33
C MET A 69 -18.97 -10.01 0.23
N LEU A 70 -19.78 -9.44 1.13
CA LEU A 70 -19.46 -8.16 1.78
C LEU A 70 -18.21 -8.25 2.67
N PHE A 71 -18.02 -9.37 3.38
CA PHE A 71 -16.80 -9.61 4.14
C PHE A 71 -15.55 -9.67 3.26
N GLU A 72 -15.61 -10.37 2.13
CA GLU A 72 -14.48 -10.42 1.20
C GLU A 72 -14.16 -9.05 0.60
N LEU A 73 -15.19 -8.27 0.21
CA LEU A 73 -15.00 -6.88 -0.21
C LEU A 73 -14.33 -6.04 0.86
N HIS A 74 -14.78 -6.14 2.11
CA HIS A 74 -14.20 -5.41 3.23
C HIS A 74 -12.73 -5.80 3.47
N ARG A 75 -12.41 -7.10 3.44
CA ARG A 75 -11.04 -7.61 3.58
C ARG A 75 -10.13 -7.02 2.51
N ILE A 76 -10.57 -7.01 1.26
CA ILE A 76 -9.79 -6.48 0.13
C ILE A 76 -9.55 -4.97 0.30
N ILE A 77 -10.60 -4.20 0.60
CA ILE A 77 -10.52 -2.75 0.76
C ILE A 77 -9.58 -2.37 1.91
N THR A 78 -9.77 -2.95 3.09
CA THR A 78 -8.94 -2.64 4.27
C THR A 78 -7.48 -3.00 4.09
N THR A 79 -7.19 -4.05 3.32
CA THR A 79 -5.81 -4.40 2.98
C THR A 79 -5.17 -3.28 2.14
N PHE A 80 -5.83 -2.81 1.08
CA PHE A 80 -5.33 -1.67 0.31
C PHE A 80 -5.10 -0.41 1.15
N GLU A 81 -6.04 -0.09 2.06
CA GLU A 81 -5.93 1.06 2.95
C GLU A 81 -4.69 1.01 3.85
N TRP A 82 -4.39 -0.16 4.42
CA TRP A 82 -3.21 -0.35 5.27
C TRP A 82 -1.92 0.00 4.52
N HIS A 83 -1.75 -0.51 3.30
CA HIS A 83 -0.53 -0.26 2.52
C HIS A 83 -0.36 1.21 2.11
N PHE A 84 -1.45 1.90 1.77
CA PHE A 84 -1.36 3.34 1.51
C PHE A 84 -0.95 4.14 2.76
N SER A 85 -1.33 3.66 3.95
CA SER A 85 -1.02 4.31 5.21
C SER A 85 0.48 4.19 5.55
N GLU A 86 1.10 3.03 5.35
CA GLU A 86 2.54 2.81 5.57
C GLU A 86 3.41 3.76 4.71
N VAL A 87 3.12 3.86 3.41
CA VAL A 87 3.84 4.78 2.51
C VAL A 87 3.62 6.24 2.90
N SER A 88 2.41 6.59 3.33
CA SER A 88 2.07 7.94 3.79
C SER A 88 2.83 8.32 5.06
N ASP A 89 3.01 7.38 5.99
CA ASP A 89 3.75 7.59 7.22
C ASP A 89 5.24 7.85 6.95
N LEU A 90 5.85 7.07 6.04
CA LEU A 90 7.23 7.29 5.61
C LEU A 90 7.40 8.69 4.98
N ASN A 91 6.51 9.06 4.06
CA ASN A 91 6.52 10.38 3.44
C ASN A 91 6.38 11.51 4.48
N THR A 92 5.52 11.33 5.48
CA THR A 92 5.30 12.31 6.55
C THR A 92 6.52 12.47 7.46
N LYS A 93 7.23 11.38 7.78
CA LYS A 93 8.49 11.43 8.54
C LYS A 93 9.54 12.27 7.81
N ILE A 94 9.74 12.01 6.50
CA ILE A 94 10.68 12.78 5.68
C ILE A 94 10.25 14.24 5.59
N LEU A 95 8.98 14.51 5.28
CA LEU A 95 8.44 15.87 5.15
C LEU A 95 8.69 16.74 6.38
N LYS A 96 8.50 16.19 7.58
CA LYS A 96 8.61 16.94 8.85
C LYS A 96 10.02 17.45 9.11
N GLU A 97 11.05 16.70 8.74
CA GLU A 97 12.43 17.03 9.11
C GLU A 97 13.26 17.61 7.95
N TYR A 98 12.85 17.36 6.71
CA TYR A 98 13.69 17.62 5.54
C TYR A 98 14.13 19.08 5.41
N LYS A 99 13.18 20.01 5.55
CA LYS A 99 13.46 21.44 5.42
C LYS A 99 14.41 21.93 6.52
N ASP A 100 14.27 21.43 7.72
CA ASP A 100 15.06 21.90 8.85
C ASP A 100 16.48 21.34 8.80
N LYS A 101 16.65 20.07 8.42
CA LYS A 101 17.99 19.52 8.24
C LYS A 101 18.74 20.13 7.05
N ILE A 102 18.10 20.37 5.89
CA ILE A 102 18.80 20.93 4.72
C ILE A 102 19.34 22.35 4.95
N ASN A 103 18.65 23.15 5.78
CA ASN A 103 19.08 24.51 6.10
C ASN A 103 20.22 24.55 7.14
N ASN A 104 20.56 23.41 7.75
CA ASN A 104 21.60 23.26 8.76
C ASN A 104 22.81 22.43 8.26
N VAL A 105 22.85 22.10 6.97
CA VAL A 105 24.01 21.53 6.24
C VAL A 105 24.84 22.66 5.64
#